data_AF-L5N5X3-F1
#
_entry.id   AF-L5N5X3-F1
#
_cell.length_a   1.000
_cell.length_b   1.000
_cell.length_c   1.000
_cell.angle_alpha   90.00
_cell.angle_beta   90.00
_cell.angle_gamma   90.00
#
_symmetry.space_group_name_H-M   'P 1'
#
loop_
_entity.id
_entity.type
_entity.pdbx_description
1 polymer ?
#
loop_
_entity_poly.entity_id
_entity_poly.type
_entity_poly.pdbx_seq_one_letter_code
_entity_poly.pdbx_strand_id
1 'polypeptide(L)'
;MLKGKKSKWTILILAAALVCLSIFSMYQMLQNYSQQELHDREELLAAVMWEITNEDSGLAKEAIDEITVIKAKAGIPPFNYDVAVNKKNGEQVLYSWKDEEKSAVQRIN
;
A
#
# COMPACT_ATOMS: atom_id res chain seq x y z
N MET A 1 28.22 -51.58 2.88
CA MET A 1 27.66 -50.95 1.66
C MET A 1 26.24 -50.41 1.92
N LEU A 2 26.07 -49.38 2.78
CA LEU A 2 24.72 -48.78 3.07
C LEU A 2 24.72 -47.24 3.11
N LYS A 3 25.89 -46.58 3.01
CA LYS A 3 26.01 -45.12 3.05
C LYS A 3 25.30 -44.42 1.87
N GLY A 4 25.27 -45.04 0.69
CA GLY A 4 24.73 -44.42 -0.53
C GLY A 4 23.20 -44.30 -0.60
N LYS A 5 22.43 -45.17 0.07
CA LYS A 5 20.95 -45.09 0.05
C LYS A 5 20.42 -44.04 1.03
N LYS A 6 20.93 -44.03 2.27
CA LYS A 6 20.54 -43.03 3.29
C LYS A 6 20.94 -41.61 2.88
N SER A 7 22.08 -41.45 2.22
CA SER A 7 22.52 -40.16 1.65
C SER A 7 21.60 -39.64 0.54
N LYS A 8 21.10 -40.50 -0.35
CA LYS A 8 20.17 -40.07 -1.41
C LYS A 8 18.81 -39.62 -0.85
N TRP A 9 18.27 -40.32 0.14
CA TRP A 9 17.02 -39.93 0.81
C TRP A 9 17.15 -38.65 1.61
N THR A 10 18.26 -38.44 2.31
CA THR A 10 18.52 -37.18 3.04
C THR A 10 18.65 -36.00 2.08
N ILE A 11 19.33 -36.16 0.93
CA ILE A 11 19.39 -35.13 -0.11
C ILE A 11 17.99 -34.83 -0.68
N LEU A 12 17.17 -35.85 -0.95
CA LEU A 12 15.80 -35.67 -1.43
C LEU A 12 14.91 -34.93 -0.43
N ILE A 13 15.01 -35.27 0.86
CA ILE A 13 14.25 -34.60 1.93
C ILE A 13 14.71 -33.14 2.06
N LEU A 14 16.02 -32.88 2.03
CA LEU A 14 16.57 -31.52 2.09
C LEU A 14 16.16 -30.69 0.88
N ALA A 15 16.17 -31.28 -0.33
CA ALA A 15 15.71 -30.61 -1.54
C ALA A 15 14.21 -30.27 -1.46
N ALA A 16 13.38 -31.21 -1.00
CA ALA A 16 11.96 -30.97 -0.80
C ALA A 16 11.70 -29.87 0.25
N ALA A 17 12.43 -29.91 1.38
CA ALA A 17 12.34 -28.89 2.42
C ALA A 17 12.76 -27.50 1.90
N LEU A 18 13.82 -27.42 1.09
CA LEU A 18 14.27 -26.18 0.45
C LEU A 18 13.20 -25.61 -0.49
N VAL A 19 12.57 -26.47 -1.30
CA VAL A 19 11.47 -26.06 -2.19
C VAL A 19 10.29 -25.53 -1.36
N CYS A 20 9.86 -26.24 -0.32
CA CYS A 20 8.79 -25.77 0.56
C CYS A 20 9.12 -24.43 1.23
N LEU A 21 10.36 -24.24 1.69
CA LEU A 21 10.82 -22.97 2.27
C LEU A 21 10.77 -21.84 1.23
N SER A 22 11.23 -22.09 0.00
CA SER A 22 11.20 -21.06 -1.05
C SER A 22 9.77 -20.62 -1.40
N ILE A 23 8.83 -21.55 -1.49
CA ILE A 23 7.41 -21.26 -1.72
C ILE A 23 6.84 -20.45 -0.55
N PHE A 24 7.14 -20.86 0.68
CA PHE A 24 6.68 -20.15 1.88
C PHE A 24 7.22 -18.71 1.95
N SER A 25 8.51 -18.50 1.68
CA SER A 25 9.11 -17.17 1.62
C SER A 25 8.49 -16.31 0.52
N MET A 26 8.23 -16.88 -0.65
CA MET A 26 7.57 -16.17 -1.75
C MET A 26 6.14 -15.74 -1.37
N TYR A 27 5.39 -16.62 -0.70
CA TYR A 27 4.06 -16.30 -0.18
C TYR A 27 4.09 -15.17 0.86
N GLN A 28 5.02 -15.21 1.80
CA GLN A 28 5.19 -14.12 2.77
C GLN A 28 5.55 -12.79 2.11
N MET A 29 6.41 -12.81 1.09
CA MET A 29 6.78 -11.60 0.35
C MET A 29 5.56 -10.97 -0.33
N LEU A 30 4.71 -11.78 -0.97
CA LEU A 30 3.48 -11.31 -1.59
C LEU A 30 2.49 -10.75 -0.56
N GLN A 31 2.33 -11.40 0.60
CA GLN A 31 1.50 -10.87 1.67
C GLN A 31 2.02 -9.52 2.19
N ASN A 32 3.32 -9.41 2.47
CA ASN A 32 3.91 -8.17 2.98
C ASN A 32 3.75 -7.02 1.98
N TYR A 33 3.91 -7.30 0.68
CA TYR A 33 3.67 -6.30 -0.36
C TYR A 33 2.22 -5.80 -0.34
N SER A 34 1.24 -6.71 -0.25
CA SER A 34 -0.17 -6.34 -0.21
C SER A 34 -0.55 -5.55 1.05
N GLN A 35 0.04 -5.90 2.20
CA GLN A 35 -0.19 -5.20 3.47
C GLN A 35 0.44 -3.80 3.45
N GLN A 36 1.64 -3.67 2.87
CA GLN A 36 2.29 -2.37 2.71
C GLN A 36 1.46 -1.46 1.80
N GLU A 37 0.95 -1.99 0.69
CA GLU A 37 0.09 -1.24 -0.23
C GLU A 37 -1.20 -0.75 0.46
N LEU A 38 -1.84 -1.60 1.28
CA LEU A 38 -3.01 -1.21 2.06
C LEU A 38 -2.66 -0.13 3.09
N HIS A 39 -1.55 -0.32 3.83
CA HIS A 39 -1.09 0.63 4.83
C HIS A 39 -0.81 2.01 4.24
N ASP A 40 -0.10 2.07 3.11
CA ASP A 40 0.22 3.32 2.42
C ASP A 40 -1.05 4.06 1.95
N ARG A 41 -2.09 3.32 1.52
CA ARG A 41 -3.39 3.90 1.14
C ARG A 41 -4.15 4.46 2.34
N GLU A 42 -4.18 3.71 3.45
CA GLU A 42 -4.86 4.12 4.67
C GLU A 42 -4.18 5.34 5.31
N GLU A 43 -2.85 5.39 5.28
CA GLU A 43 -2.07 6.51 5.83
C GLU A 43 -2.35 7.82 5.08
N LEU A 44 -2.35 7.80 3.74
CA LEU A 44 -2.69 8.99 2.95
C LEU A 44 -4.13 9.43 3.20
N LEU A 45 -5.07 8.48 3.26
CA LEU A 45 -6.47 8.79 3.57
C LEU A 45 -6.61 9.44 4.96
N ALA A 46 -5.94 8.90 5.98
CA ALA A 46 -5.95 9.44 7.32
C ALA A 46 -5.37 10.86 7.38
N ALA A 47 -4.25 11.11 6.68
CA ALA A 47 -3.63 12.42 6.60
C ALA A 47 -4.52 13.46 5.92
N VAL A 48 -5.21 13.08 4.84
CA VAL A 48 -6.17 13.97 4.15
C VAL A 48 -7.40 14.24 5.01
N MET A 49 -7.91 13.23 5.72
CA MET A 49 -9.02 13.42 6.67
C MET A 49 -8.66 14.36 7.82
N TRP A 50 -7.41 14.28 8.29
CA TRP A 50 -6.87 15.19 9.31
C TRP A 50 -6.79 16.63 8.78
N GLU A 51 -6.24 16.82 7.59
CA GLU A 51 -6.14 18.12 6.91
C GLU A 51 -7.52 18.77 6.71
N ILE A 52 -8.50 17.99 6.23
CA ILE A 52 -9.89 18.46 6.05
C ILE A 52 -10.52 18.84 7.39
N THR A 53 -10.17 18.13 8.46
CA THR A 53 -10.76 18.35 9.78
C THR A 53 -10.19 19.56 10.50
N ASN A 54 -8.91 19.85 10.32
CA ASN A 54 -8.23 20.94 11.00
C ASN A 54 -8.16 22.19 10.12
N GLU A 55 -9.33 22.84 9.98
CA GLU A 55 -9.61 24.27 9.65
C GLU A 55 -8.92 24.97 8.45
N ASP A 56 -7.78 24.52 7.91
CA ASP A 56 -7.02 25.20 6.85
C ASP A 56 -7.30 24.70 5.43
N SER A 57 -8.10 23.64 5.27
CA SER A 57 -8.41 23.07 3.95
C SER A 57 -9.34 23.93 3.09
N GLY A 58 -10.08 24.87 3.71
CA GLY A 58 -11.15 25.62 3.05
C GLY A 58 -12.33 24.76 2.57
N LEU A 59 -12.41 23.50 3.00
CA LEU A 59 -13.49 22.56 2.66
C LEU A 59 -14.45 22.40 3.85
N ALA A 60 -15.68 22.88 3.69
CA ALA A 60 -16.76 22.55 4.62
C ALA A 60 -17.06 21.04 4.52
N LYS A 61 -17.00 20.32 5.65
CA LYS A 61 -17.27 18.88 5.71
C LYS A 61 -18.64 18.53 5.14
N GLU A 62 -19.60 19.43 5.30
CA GLU A 62 -20.99 19.29 4.84
C GLU A 62 -21.11 19.33 3.31
N ALA A 63 -20.12 19.91 2.63
CA ALA A 63 -20.06 20.00 1.17
C ALA A 63 -19.43 18.76 0.51
N ILE A 64 -18.80 17.88 1.31
CA ILE A 64 -18.19 16.64 0.83
C ILE A 64 -19.29 15.59 0.63
N ASP A 65 -19.22 14.88 -0.50
CA ASP A 65 -20.09 13.77 -0.84
C ASP A 65 -19.37 12.44 -0.63
N GLU A 66 -18.17 12.31 -1.20
CA GLU A 66 -17.36 11.08 -1.16
C GLU A 66 -15.87 11.40 -1.05
N ILE A 67 -15.12 10.54 -0.37
CA ILE A 67 -13.65 10.58 -0.32
C ILE A 67 -13.13 9.19 -0.71
N THR A 68 -12.29 9.13 -1.75
CA THR A 68 -11.86 7.87 -2.35
C THR A 68 -10.37 7.90 -2.66
N VAL A 69 -9.65 6.83 -2.28
CA VAL A 69 -8.24 6.66 -2.65
C VAL A 69 -8.16 6.07 -4.05
N ILE A 70 -7.56 6.80 -4.98
CA ILE A 70 -7.36 6.40 -6.37
C ILE A 70 -5.89 6.11 -6.66
N LYS A 71 -5.63 5.12 -7.52
CA LYS A 71 -4.29 4.88 -8.04
C LYS A 71 -4.07 5.81 -9.23
N ALA A 72 -3.46 6.96 -8.99
CA ALA A 72 -3.39 8.04 -9.96
C ALA A 72 -2.20 7.96 -10.91
N LYS A 73 -1.11 7.27 -10.52
CA LYS A 73 0.16 7.28 -11.26
C LYS A 73 0.75 5.89 -11.43
N ALA A 74 1.53 5.70 -12.50
CA ALA A 74 2.46 4.59 -12.60
C ALA A 74 3.65 4.90 -11.66
N GLY A 75 3.93 4.02 -10.71
CA GLY A 75 4.97 4.27 -9.70
C GLY A 75 4.91 3.30 -8.53
N ILE A 76 5.86 3.48 -7.62
CA ILE A 76 5.98 2.68 -6.40
C ILE A 76 5.10 3.32 -5.31
N PRO A 77 4.34 2.52 -4.53
CA PRO A 77 3.73 3.00 -3.30
C PRO A 77 4.75 3.72 -2.41
N PRO A 78 4.36 4.75 -1.65
CA PRO A 78 3.00 5.33 -1.52
C PRO A 78 2.63 6.38 -2.60
N PHE A 79 3.56 6.80 -3.47
CA PHE A 79 3.40 8.00 -4.34
C PHE A 79 2.54 7.78 -5.59
N ASN A 80 2.07 6.56 -5.78
CA ASN A 80 1.17 6.20 -6.86
C ASN A 80 -0.31 6.36 -6.49
N TYR A 81 -0.63 6.71 -5.23
CA TYR A 81 -1.98 7.00 -4.78
C TYR A 81 -2.22 8.50 -4.61
N ASP A 82 -3.42 8.92 -4.99
CA ASP A 82 -3.99 10.22 -4.63
C ASP A 82 -5.33 9.98 -3.92
N VAL A 83 -5.76 10.93 -3.10
CA VAL A 83 -7.10 10.94 -2.49
C VAL A 83 -7.96 11.95 -3.22
N ALA A 84 -9.05 11.47 -3.81
CA ALA A 84 -10.06 12.30 -4.41
C ALA A 84 -11.15 12.64 -3.40
N VAL A 85 -11.40 13.93 -3.20
CA VAL A 85 -12.51 14.46 -2.41
C VAL A 85 -13.54 15.01 -3.37
N ASN A 86 -14.65 14.28 -3.54
CA ASN A 86 -15.77 14.67 -4.38
C ASN A 86 -16.75 15.50 -3.56
N LYS A 87 -17.05 16.70 -4.04
CA LYS A 87 -18.05 17.58 -3.43
C LYS A 87 -19.42 17.38 -4.04
N LYS A 88 -20.45 17.73 -3.29
CA LYS A 88 -21.86 17.70 -3.73
C LYS A 88 -22.17 18.59 -4.94
N ASN A 89 -21.34 19.59 -5.20
CA ASN A 89 -21.46 20.46 -6.38
C ASN A 89 -20.81 19.86 -7.65
N GLY A 90 -20.25 18.66 -7.58
CA GLY A 90 -19.55 17.99 -8.68
C GLY A 90 -18.07 18.39 -8.84
N GLU A 91 -17.54 19.28 -7.99
CA GLU A 91 -16.11 19.57 -7.95
C GLU A 91 -15.34 18.43 -7.29
N GLN A 92 -14.22 18.04 -7.90
CA GLN A 92 -13.27 17.09 -7.32
C GLN A 92 -12.00 17.82 -6.91
N VAL A 93 -11.51 17.51 -5.72
CA VAL A 93 -10.22 17.99 -5.21
C VAL A 93 -9.32 16.79 -4.98
N LEU A 94 -8.13 16.81 -5.58
CA LEU A 94 -7.15 15.74 -5.39
C LEU A 94 -6.11 16.14 -4.34
N TYR A 95 -5.71 15.17 -3.53
CA TYR A 95 -4.65 15.30 -2.55
C TYR A 95 -3.61 14.21 -2.76
N SER A 96 -2.33 14.55 -2.56
CA SER A 96 -1.21 13.61 -2.64
C SER A 96 -0.16 13.95 -1.60
N TRP A 97 0.80 13.06 -1.41
CA TRP A 97 1.99 13.38 -0.61
C TRP A 97 2.80 14.49 -1.27
N LYS A 98 3.32 15.41 -0.44
CA LYS A 98 4.18 16.51 -0.88
C LYS A 98 5.56 16.02 -1.32
N ASP A 99 6.13 15.09 -0.58
CA ASP A 99 7.47 14.55 -0.78
C ASP A 99 7.58 13.09 -0.35
N GLU A 100 8.74 12.48 -0.61
CA GLU A 100 8.99 11.07 -0.29
C GLU A 100 9.00 10.75 1.21
N GLU A 101 9.17 11.77 2.04
CA GLU A 101 9.19 11.67 3.50
C GLU A 101 7.79 11.79 4.11
N LYS A 102 6.73 11.89 3.28
CA LYS A 102 5.33 12.08 3.72
C LYS A 102 5.17 13.30 4.63
N SER A 103 5.95 14.36 4.42
CA SER A 103 6.02 15.50 5.36
C SER A 103 4.69 16.24 5.52
N ALA A 104 3.89 16.29 4.45
CA ALA A 104 2.56 16.86 4.42
C ALA A 104 1.75 16.31 3.23
N VAL A 105 0.44 16.46 3.30
CA VAL A 105 -0.44 16.33 2.13
C VAL A 105 -0.53 17.66 1.38
N GLN A 106 -0.65 17.59 0.07
CA GLN A 106 -0.81 18.78 -0.79
C GLN A 106 -1.98 18.59 -1.74
N ARG A 107 -2.72 19.67 -1.99
CA ARG A 107 -3.74 19.71 -3.05
C ARG A 107 -3.05 19.76 -4.41
N ILE A 108 -3.47 18.86 -5.30
CA ILE A 108 -3.07 18.83 -6.71
C ILE A 108 -4.30 19.23 -7.53
N ASN A 109 -4.16 20.30 -8.32
CA ASN A 109 -5.18 20.76 -9.27
C ASN A 109 -4.98 20.07 -10.62
#